data_AF-A0A5D0QJY4-F1
#
_entry.id   AF-A0A5D0QJY4-F1
#
_cell.length_a   1.000
_cell.length_b   1.000
_cell.length_c   1.000
_cell.angle_alpha   90.00
_cell.angle_beta   90.00
_cell.angle_gamma   90.00
#
_symmetry.space_group_name_H-M   'P 1'
#
loop_
_entity.id
_entity.type
_entity.pdbx_description
1 polymer ?
#
loop_
_entity_poly.entity_id
_entity_poly.type
_entity_poly.pdbx_seq_one_letter_code
_entity_poly.pdbx_strand_id
1 'polypeptide(L)'
;MKDESPFIHYKTKLCVKVRFLTSDRKPHPNSLQLISYRAFKKRMDNPDNTEKQMRNGSWGGGALVLYSSLSRDYKDALTTEFGNPKEEIQKSWFADHYISDREAFDFYVGHRYGMSNEKKLDLEKVEEYTYNASVLNTVVQMKNNRKEYARALGYTKLDIWQSLSNDVNAFREVAHTLPPSKDGLRRKATAYAKAMENSKKSAYKALISGKLQNSNAKKVTEKEQMALLDELISKHTNLDNELISTIYNTVAERMDWKTITAMTVSNRKNKKKVVSHAGRNGSKSLKNNVLMQAKRFRPKTPMTYWTLDGWDAELLYQNTSTNDKGHRVTSYHNRLTVVVILDTFNNYPIGFAIGTHETPALIKQALQNAMQHSRELFGEYYMPFEMQMDNYAFKTLKSTYKEVTRNITPASVGNAKAKVIEPYFNHINKKYCKLLNNWSGHNVDSGSKNQPNDEYMNKIKKQFPDQLGCIKQ
;
A
#
# COMPACT_ATOMS: atom_id res chain seq x y z
N MET A 1 -6.58 -13.64 -49.08
CA MET A 1 -5.14 -13.89 -49.36
C MET A 1 -4.39 -12.68 -48.84
N LYS A 2 -3.34 -12.85 -48.02
CA LYS A 2 -2.52 -11.73 -47.56
C LYS A 2 -1.90 -11.05 -48.78
N ASP A 3 -2.08 -9.74 -48.93
CA ASP A 3 -1.42 -8.95 -49.97
C ASP A 3 0.09 -9.13 -49.87
N GLU A 4 0.64 -9.91 -50.78
CA GLU A 4 2.06 -10.21 -50.78
C GLU A 4 2.83 -8.96 -51.23
N SER A 5 3.69 -8.43 -50.37
CA SER A 5 4.52 -7.27 -50.71
C SER A 5 5.53 -7.62 -51.82
N PRO A 6 5.76 -6.72 -52.79
CA PRO A 6 6.82 -6.88 -53.81
C PRO A 6 8.22 -6.77 -53.21
N PHE A 7 8.35 -6.12 -52.05
CA PHE A 7 9.61 -5.84 -51.37
C PHE A 7 9.99 -6.96 -50.39
N ILE A 8 11.25 -7.38 -50.40
CA ILE A 8 11.80 -8.37 -49.47
C ILE A 8 13.27 -8.06 -49.18
N HIS A 9 13.68 -8.19 -47.92
CA HIS A 9 15.09 -8.10 -47.56
C HIS A 9 15.81 -9.44 -47.80
N TYR A 10 16.91 -9.41 -48.53
CA TYR A 10 17.79 -10.56 -48.77
C TYR A 10 19.24 -10.16 -48.57
N LYS A 11 19.95 -10.87 -47.68
CA LYS A 11 21.34 -10.56 -47.27
C LYS A 11 21.53 -9.06 -46.98
N THR A 12 20.69 -8.54 -46.07
CA THR A 12 20.65 -7.13 -45.60
C THR A 12 20.40 -6.06 -46.68
N LYS A 13 20.10 -6.44 -47.94
CA LYS A 13 19.75 -5.52 -49.02
C LYS A 13 18.27 -5.62 -49.38
N LEU A 14 17.65 -4.48 -49.65
CA LEU A 14 16.27 -4.40 -50.12
C LEU A 14 16.18 -4.91 -51.56
N CYS A 15 15.39 -5.95 -51.79
CA CYS A 15 15.20 -6.59 -53.08
C CYS A 15 13.72 -6.56 -53.50
N VAL A 16 13.48 -6.65 -54.81
CA VAL A 16 12.15 -6.77 -55.40
C VAL A 16 11.99 -8.17 -55.97
N LYS A 17 10.81 -8.76 -55.76
CA LYS A 17 10.42 -10.03 -56.38
C LYS A 17 10.19 -9.82 -57.87
N VAL A 18 10.96 -10.52 -58.71
CA VAL A 18 10.92 -10.33 -60.18
C VAL A 18 9.53 -10.54 -60.77
N ARG A 19 8.71 -11.46 -60.21
CA ARG A 19 7.33 -11.72 -60.63
C ARG A 19 6.34 -10.55 -60.48
N PHE A 20 6.71 -9.50 -59.76
CA PHE A 20 5.91 -8.26 -59.69
C PHE A 20 6.25 -7.29 -60.83
N LEU A 21 7.39 -7.48 -61.49
CA LEU A 21 7.84 -6.64 -62.61
C LEU A 21 7.60 -7.27 -63.97
N THR A 22 7.55 -8.61 -64.05
CA THR A 22 7.53 -9.32 -65.33
C THR A 22 6.13 -9.65 -65.85
N SER A 23 5.94 -9.60 -67.17
CA SER A 23 4.65 -9.92 -67.81
C SER A 23 4.41 -11.41 -68.07
N ASP A 24 5.46 -12.24 -68.05
CA ASP A 24 5.45 -13.67 -68.37
C ASP A 24 6.03 -14.52 -67.21
N ARG A 25 5.99 -15.85 -67.39
CA ARG A 25 6.54 -16.85 -66.44
C ARG A 25 5.94 -16.78 -65.02
N LYS A 26 4.60 -16.93 -64.93
CA LYS A 26 3.80 -16.89 -63.69
C LYS A 26 3.92 -15.54 -62.96
N PRO A 27 3.46 -14.43 -63.58
CA PRO A 27 3.41 -13.13 -62.93
C PRO A 27 2.51 -13.18 -61.69
N HIS A 28 2.81 -12.33 -60.70
CA HIS A 28 1.89 -12.13 -59.58
C HIS A 28 0.59 -11.44 -60.07
N PRO A 29 -0.59 -11.69 -59.47
CA PRO A 29 -1.83 -11.03 -59.87
C PRO A 29 -1.73 -9.50 -59.94
N ASN A 30 -0.98 -8.91 -59.01
CA ASN A 30 -0.69 -7.48 -58.97
C ASN A 30 0.70 -7.19 -59.59
N SER A 31 1.02 -7.74 -60.77
CA SER A 31 2.28 -7.40 -61.43
C SER A 31 2.11 -6.14 -62.29
N LEU A 32 3.15 -5.29 -62.30
CA LEU A 32 3.23 -4.11 -63.16
C LEU A 32 3.48 -4.44 -64.65
N GLN A 33 3.82 -5.69 -64.97
CA GLN A 33 4.01 -6.19 -66.34
C GLN A 33 4.95 -5.32 -67.22
N LEU A 34 5.96 -4.68 -66.61
CA LEU A 34 6.82 -3.68 -67.26
C LEU A 34 7.76 -4.27 -68.32
N ILE A 35 8.08 -5.57 -68.22
CA ILE A 35 9.06 -6.23 -69.10
C ILE A 35 8.84 -7.74 -69.13
N SER A 36 9.24 -8.43 -70.21
CA SER A 36 9.30 -9.90 -70.18
C SER A 36 10.49 -10.40 -69.36
N TYR A 37 10.34 -11.51 -68.66
CA TYR A 37 11.37 -12.18 -67.87
C TYR A 37 12.61 -12.46 -68.71
N ARG A 38 12.45 -12.86 -69.98
CA ARG A 38 13.59 -13.12 -70.88
C ARG A 38 14.39 -11.84 -71.17
N ALA A 39 13.70 -10.72 -71.42
CA ALA A 39 14.36 -9.43 -71.63
C ALA A 39 15.00 -8.91 -70.33
N PHE A 40 14.30 -9.04 -69.20
CA PHE A 40 14.79 -8.61 -67.90
C PHE A 40 16.00 -9.42 -67.44
N LYS A 41 16.01 -10.74 -67.71
CA LYS A 41 17.16 -11.59 -67.45
C LYS A 41 18.38 -11.18 -68.30
N LYS A 42 18.20 -10.90 -69.59
CA LYS A 42 19.29 -10.36 -70.43
C LYS A 42 19.85 -9.05 -69.89
N ARG A 43 18.99 -8.18 -69.35
CA ARG A 43 19.45 -6.94 -68.70
C ARG A 43 20.27 -7.24 -67.45
N MET A 44 19.80 -8.14 -66.60
CA MET A 44 20.51 -8.56 -65.38
C MET A 44 21.82 -9.31 -65.62
N ASP A 45 21.93 -10.06 -66.72
CA ASP A 45 23.12 -10.83 -67.08
C ASP A 45 24.20 -9.95 -67.75
N ASN A 46 23.82 -8.80 -68.32
CA ASN A 46 24.76 -7.88 -68.98
C ASN A 46 25.33 -6.87 -67.96
N PRO A 47 26.67 -6.86 -67.72
CA PRO A 47 27.30 -6.00 -66.72
C PRO A 47 27.17 -4.48 -67.01
N ASP A 48 26.88 -4.09 -68.24
CA ASP A 48 26.72 -2.67 -68.64
C ASP A 48 25.37 -2.08 -68.23
N ASN A 49 24.40 -2.92 -67.84
CA ASN A 49 23.10 -2.47 -67.36
C ASN A 49 23.09 -2.23 -65.85
N THR A 50 22.11 -1.43 -65.41
CA THR A 50 22.01 -1.04 -64.00
C THR A 50 21.46 -2.16 -63.12
N GLU A 51 20.61 -3.05 -63.65
CA GLU A 51 19.88 -4.03 -62.85
C GLU A 51 20.75 -5.20 -62.38
N LYS A 52 20.87 -5.37 -61.06
CA LYS A 52 21.71 -6.42 -60.45
C LYS A 52 20.86 -7.52 -59.85
N GLN A 53 21.06 -8.74 -60.34
CA GLN A 53 20.40 -9.93 -59.79
C GLN A 53 21.02 -10.35 -58.46
N MET A 54 20.18 -10.55 -57.43
CA MET A 54 20.62 -10.99 -56.10
C MET A 54 20.37 -12.48 -55.86
N ARG A 55 19.33 -13.05 -56.48
CA ARG A 55 18.99 -14.46 -56.37
C ARG A 55 18.41 -14.99 -57.68
N ASN A 56 18.94 -16.12 -58.15
CA ASN A 56 18.33 -16.91 -59.21
C ASN A 56 17.03 -17.58 -58.73
N GLY A 57 16.03 -17.65 -59.61
CA GLY A 57 14.83 -18.41 -59.31
C GLY A 57 15.18 -19.90 -59.22
N SER A 58 14.84 -20.54 -58.11
CA SER A 58 15.01 -21.99 -57.89
C SER A 58 13.69 -22.60 -57.40
N TRP A 59 13.64 -23.93 -57.29
CA TRP A 59 12.49 -24.66 -56.75
C TRP A 59 12.07 -24.18 -55.34
N GLY A 60 13.02 -23.66 -54.55
CA GLY A 60 12.78 -23.17 -53.18
C GLY A 60 12.54 -21.67 -53.06
N GLY A 61 12.50 -20.90 -54.16
CA GLY A 61 12.22 -19.46 -54.09
C GLY A 61 12.36 -18.69 -55.40
N GLY A 62 11.51 -17.69 -55.58
CA GLY A 62 11.50 -16.83 -56.79
C GLY A 62 12.74 -15.95 -56.95
N ALA A 63 12.99 -15.50 -58.18
CA ALA A 63 14.11 -14.61 -58.50
C ALA A 63 13.96 -13.24 -57.81
N LEU A 64 15.09 -12.66 -57.38
CA LEU A 64 15.16 -11.37 -56.69
C LEU A 64 16.15 -10.43 -57.38
N VAL A 65 15.75 -9.18 -57.54
CA VAL A 65 16.58 -8.09 -58.08
C VAL A 65 16.79 -7.02 -57.00
N LEU A 66 17.98 -6.40 -56.97
CA LEU A 66 18.31 -5.37 -55.99
C LEU A 66 17.50 -4.08 -56.27
N TYR A 67 16.75 -3.56 -55.29
CA TYR A 67 15.90 -2.38 -55.47
C TYR A 67 16.69 -1.14 -55.90
N SER A 68 17.84 -0.88 -55.27
CA SER A 68 18.69 0.27 -55.60
C SER A 68 19.27 0.22 -57.03
N SER A 69 19.30 -0.95 -57.65
CA SER A 69 19.85 -1.19 -58.99
C SER A 69 18.84 -0.99 -60.13
N LEU A 70 17.54 -0.95 -59.80
CA LEU A 70 16.49 -0.74 -60.79
C LEU A 70 16.56 0.66 -61.42
N SER A 71 16.09 0.77 -62.66
CA SER A 71 15.91 2.05 -63.33
C SER A 71 14.96 2.95 -62.53
N ARG A 72 15.07 4.27 -62.75
CA ARG A 72 14.22 5.25 -62.06
C ARG A 72 12.74 5.00 -62.33
N ASP A 73 12.39 4.74 -63.59
CA ASP A 73 11.02 4.45 -64.02
C ASP A 73 10.42 3.24 -63.30
N TYR A 74 11.22 2.18 -63.08
CA TYR A 74 10.74 0.97 -62.39
C TYR A 74 10.58 1.21 -60.88
N LYS A 75 11.43 2.04 -60.28
CA LYS A 75 11.29 2.43 -58.87
C LYS A 75 10.05 3.30 -58.66
N ASP A 76 9.82 4.26 -59.56
CA ASP A 76 8.69 5.17 -59.49
C ASP A 76 7.38 4.37 -59.65
N ALA A 77 7.30 3.48 -60.64
CA ALA A 77 6.13 2.61 -60.84
C ALA A 77 5.85 1.68 -59.63
N LEU A 78 6.90 1.10 -59.02
CA LEU A 78 6.76 0.30 -57.80
C LEU A 78 6.26 1.13 -56.60
N THR A 79 6.76 2.36 -56.48
CA THR A 79 6.42 3.26 -55.37
C THR A 79 5.01 3.81 -55.50
N THR A 80 4.55 4.10 -56.72
CA THR A 80 3.19 4.57 -57.00
C THR A 80 2.14 3.51 -56.69
N GLU A 81 2.37 2.26 -57.07
CA GLU A 81 1.38 1.17 -56.92
C GLU A 81 1.44 0.47 -55.55
N PHE A 82 2.64 0.30 -54.97
CA PHE A 82 2.82 -0.47 -53.72
C PHE A 82 3.26 0.37 -52.53
N GLY A 83 3.43 1.68 -52.72
CA GLY A 83 3.96 2.60 -51.70
C GLY A 83 5.47 2.47 -51.50
N ASN A 84 6.01 3.37 -50.67
CA ASN A 84 7.42 3.29 -50.28
C ASN A 84 7.68 2.00 -49.47
N PRO A 85 8.83 1.33 -49.66
CA PRO A 85 9.23 0.22 -48.81
C PRO A 85 9.18 0.70 -47.35
N LYS A 86 8.34 0.07 -46.51
CA LYS A 86 8.35 0.36 -45.07
C LYS A 86 9.76 0.08 -44.59
N GLU A 87 10.45 1.13 -44.14
CA GLU A 87 11.64 1.00 -43.32
C GLU A 87 11.21 0.34 -42.01
N GLU A 88 11.00 -0.98 -42.02
CA GLU A 88 11.16 -1.77 -40.82
C GLU A 88 12.61 -1.57 -40.41
N ILE A 89 12.78 -0.59 -39.52
CA ILE A 89 13.99 -0.21 -38.82
C ILE A 89 14.89 -1.44 -38.74
N GLN A 90 16.05 -1.39 -39.41
CA GLN A 90 17.10 -2.39 -39.22
C GLN A 90 17.10 -2.73 -37.74
N LYS A 91 16.70 -3.96 -37.35
CA LYS A 91 16.90 -4.40 -35.98
C LYS A 91 18.35 -4.11 -35.70
N SER A 92 18.59 -3.13 -34.81
CA SER A 92 19.93 -2.62 -34.64
C SER A 92 20.76 -3.81 -34.19
N TRP A 93 21.99 -3.93 -34.68
CA TRP A 93 22.88 -5.01 -34.24
C TRP A 93 22.98 -5.08 -32.70
N PHE A 94 22.69 -3.96 -32.03
CA PHE A 94 22.52 -3.83 -30.59
C PHE A 94 21.34 -4.64 -30.02
N ALA A 95 20.16 -4.59 -30.65
CA ALA A 95 18.98 -5.36 -30.24
C ALA A 95 19.22 -6.88 -30.35
N ASP A 96 19.97 -7.33 -31.38
CA ASP A 96 20.31 -8.75 -31.54
C ASP A 96 21.25 -9.28 -30.44
N HIS A 97 22.05 -8.41 -29.83
CA HIS A 97 23.01 -8.77 -28.77
C HIS A 97 22.49 -8.45 -27.36
N TYR A 98 21.28 -7.88 -27.27
CA TYR A 98 20.67 -7.55 -25.99
C TYR A 98 20.16 -8.82 -25.30
N ILE A 99 20.64 -9.07 -24.09
CA ILE A 99 20.17 -10.16 -23.23
C ILE A 99 19.82 -9.57 -21.86
N SER A 100 18.60 -9.85 -21.39
CA SER A 100 18.15 -9.44 -20.06
C SER A 100 18.95 -10.17 -18.97
N ASP A 101 19.56 -9.42 -18.07
CA ASP A 101 20.38 -9.94 -16.97
C ASP A 101 19.50 -10.38 -15.80
N ARG A 102 19.22 -11.70 -15.73
CA ARG A 102 18.43 -12.29 -14.64
C ARG A 102 19.13 -12.18 -13.28
N GLU A 103 20.46 -12.26 -13.25
CA GLU A 103 21.22 -12.15 -12.00
C GLU A 103 21.13 -10.73 -11.43
N ALA A 104 21.12 -9.70 -12.30
CA ALA A 104 20.87 -8.32 -11.90
C ALA A 104 19.47 -8.15 -11.29
N PHE A 105 18.44 -8.74 -11.89
CA PHE A 105 17.07 -8.72 -11.37
C PHE A 105 17.00 -9.33 -9.96
N ASP A 106 17.53 -10.55 -9.80
CA ASP A 106 17.51 -11.26 -8.51
C ASP A 106 18.30 -10.47 -7.44
N PHE A 107 19.41 -9.82 -7.83
CA PHE A 107 20.16 -8.94 -6.94
C PHE A 107 19.36 -7.72 -6.49
N TYR A 108 18.69 -7.00 -7.39
CA TYR A 108 17.94 -5.80 -7.04
C TYR A 108 16.67 -6.09 -6.26
N VAL A 109 15.97 -7.20 -6.55
CA VAL A 109 14.84 -7.69 -5.75
C VAL A 109 15.30 -8.08 -4.34
N GLY A 110 16.46 -8.72 -4.23
CA GLY A 110 17.09 -9.10 -2.97
C GLY A 110 17.71 -7.93 -2.20
N HIS A 111 17.99 -6.81 -2.87
CA HIS A 111 18.69 -5.69 -2.25
C HIS A 111 17.88 -5.08 -1.11
N ARG A 112 18.56 -4.87 0.02
CA ARG A 112 18.01 -4.22 1.21
C ARG A 112 18.88 -3.06 1.59
N TYR A 113 18.25 -1.97 2.02
CA TYR A 113 18.93 -0.79 2.52
C TYR A 113 18.18 -0.21 3.72
N GLY A 114 18.83 0.68 4.47
CA GLY A 114 18.29 1.24 5.72
C GLY A 114 19.01 0.70 6.97
N MET A 115 18.56 1.09 8.16
CA MET A 115 19.27 0.85 9.43
C MET A 115 19.40 -0.63 9.81
N SER A 116 18.41 -1.44 9.42
CA SER A 116 18.35 -2.87 9.74
C SER A 116 17.95 -3.69 8.51
N ASN A 117 18.34 -3.23 7.30
CA ASN A 117 17.95 -3.86 6.04
C ASN A 117 16.42 -3.95 5.82
N GLU A 118 15.69 -2.97 6.35
CA GLU A 118 14.22 -2.97 6.37
C GLU A 118 13.60 -2.53 5.03
N LYS A 119 14.29 -1.67 4.27
CA LYS A 119 13.75 -1.11 3.03
C LYS A 119 14.17 -1.91 1.81
N LYS A 120 13.21 -2.12 0.92
CA LYS A 120 13.40 -2.74 -0.40
C LYS A 120 13.36 -1.68 -1.48
N LEU A 121 14.02 -1.95 -2.61
CA LEU A 121 13.83 -1.14 -3.81
C LEU A 121 12.39 -1.32 -4.30
N ASP A 122 11.83 -0.24 -4.84
CA ASP A 122 10.53 -0.28 -5.51
C ASP A 122 10.65 -1.08 -6.82
N LEU A 123 9.57 -1.73 -7.24
CA LEU A 123 9.58 -2.61 -8.42
C LEU A 123 9.97 -1.84 -9.69
N GLU A 124 9.47 -0.62 -9.85
CA GLU A 124 9.85 0.26 -10.98
C GLU A 124 11.36 0.53 -11.02
N LYS A 125 11.99 0.74 -9.86
CA LYS A 125 13.45 0.96 -9.75
C LYS A 125 14.24 -0.32 -9.96
N VAL A 126 13.69 -1.47 -9.53
CA VAL A 126 14.30 -2.77 -9.78
C VAL A 126 14.36 -3.02 -11.28
N GLU A 127 13.28 -2.78 -12.01
CA GLU A 127 13.23 -2.91 -13.47
C GLU A 127 14.20 -1.93 -14.14
N GLU A 128 14.16 -0.64 -13.77
CA GLU A 128 15.06 0.38 -14.29
C GLU A 128 16.55 -0.01 -14.13
N TYR A 129 16.95 -0.47 -12.94
CA TYR A 129 18.34 -0.88 -12.71
C TYR A 129 18.72 -2.18 -13.42
N THR A 130 17.79 -3.13 -13.54
CA THR A 130 18.00 -4.38 -14.29
C THR A 130 18.22 -4.09 -15.77
N TYR A 131 17.40 -3.21 -16.35
CA TYR A 131 17.55 -2.79 -17.73
C TYR A 131 18.84 -2.02 -17.96
N ASN A 132 19.18 -1.08 -17.08
CA ASN A 132 20.46 -0.36 -17.14
C ASN A 132 21.66 -1.32 -17.08
N ALA A 133 21.65 -2.33 -16.21
CA ALA A 133 22.71 -3.34 -16.14
C ALA A 133 22.81 -4.17 -17.43
N SER A 134 21.67 -4.62 -17.95
CA SER A 134 21.57 -5.42 -19.19
C SER A 134 22.10 -4.65 -20.42
N VAL A 135 21.73 -3.37 -20.54
CA VAL A 135 22.21 -2.49 -21.61
C VAL A 135 23.72 -2.24 -21.46
N LEU A 136 24.22 -2.01 -20.24
CA LEU A 136 25.65 -1.82 -20.00
C LEU A 136 26.48 -3.08 -20.28
N ASN A 137 25.98 -4.27 -19.95
CA ASN A 137 26.61 -5.54 -20.32
C ASN A 137 26.77 -5.64 -21.85
N THR A 138 25.70 -5.31 -22.59
CA THR A 138 25.68 -5.30 -24.06
C THR A 138 26.68 -4.29 -24.63
N VAL A 139 26.72 -3.07 -24.07
CA VAL A 139 27.70 -2.02 -24.46
C VAL A 139 29.14 -2.48 -24.27
N VAL A 140 29.45 -3.14 -23.16
CA VAL A 140 30.80 -3.66 -22.88
C VAL A 140 31.18 -4.76 -23.88
N GLN A 141 30.28 -5.67 -24.19
CA GLN A 141 30.51 -6.72 -25.20
C GLN A 141 30.72 -6.12 -26.60
N MET A 142 29.83 -5.23 -27.04
CA MET A 142 29.95 -4.59 -28.36
C MET A 142 31.22 -3.75 -28.51
N LYS A 143 31.66 -3.09 -27.43
CA LYS A 143 32.94 -2.37 -27.41
C LYS A 143 34.11 -3.30 -27.69
N ASN A 144 34.13 -4.49 -27.10
CA ASN A 144 35.18 -5.49 -27.33
C ASN A 144 35.13 -6.01 -28.78
N ASN A 145 33.95 -6.39 -29.27
CA ASN A 145 33.76 -6.87 -30.65
C ASN A 145 34.19 -5.82 -31.69
N ARG A 146 33.82 -4.54 -31.49
CA ARG A 146 34.23 -3.44 -32.40
C ARG A 146 35.73 -3.17 -32.35
N LYS A 147 36.36 -3.34 -31.20
CA LYS A 147 37.82 -3.20 -31.04
C LYS A 147 38.56 -4.32 -31.76
N GLU A 148 38.06 -5.56 -31.69
CA GLU A 148 38.62 -6.71 -32.41
C GLU A 148 38.43 -6.58 -33.92
N TYR A 149 37.25 -6.17 -34.36
CA TYR A 149 36.94 -5.94 -35.77
C TYR A 149 37.80 -4.82 -36.38
N ALA A 150 38.00 -3.70 -35.65
CA ALA A 150 38.88 -2.62 -36.09
C ALA A 150 40.35 -3.07 -36.22
N ARG A 151 40.83 -3.93 -35.30
CA ARG A 151 42.17 -4.54 -35.38
C ARG A 151 42.31 -5.46 -36.59
N ALA A 152 41.30 -6.29 -36.86
CA ALA A 152 41.31 -7.23 -38.00
C ALA A 152 41.34 -6.51 -39.36
N LEU A 153 40.73 -5.33 -39.47
CA LEU A 153 40.66 -4.54 -40.71
C LEU A 153 41.74 -3.46 -40.85
N GLY A 154 42.67 -3.34 -39.88
CA GLY A 154 43.77 -2.38 -39.93
C GLY A 154 43.37 -0.91 -39.71
N TYR A 155 42.15 -0.63 -39.24
CA TYR A 155 41.70 0.73 -38.95
C TYR A 155 42.23 1.22 -37.60
N THR A 156 42.95 2.35 -37.59
CA THR A 156 43.62 2.88 -36.38
C THR A 156 42.81 3.92 -35.61
N LYS A 157 41.79 4.55 -36.22
CA LYS A 157 41.00 5.64 -35.60
C LYS A 157 39.51 5.51 -35.92
N LEU A 158 38.78 4.75 -35.10
CA LEU A 158 37.32 4.70 -35.09
C LEU A 158 36.81 5.25 -33.76
N ASP A 159 35.88 6.20 -33.79
CA ASP A 159 35.18 6.67 -32.58
C ASP A 159 34.10 5.67 -32.17
N ILE A 160 34.54 4.59 -31.52
CA ILE A 160 33.70 3.48 -31.05
C ILE A 160 32.60 3.99 -30.09
N TRP A 161 32.90 5.02 -29.28
CA TRP A 161 31.97 5.53 -28.28
C TRP A 161 30.86 6.37 -28.89
N GLN A 162 31.16 7.17 -29.92
CA GLN A 162 30.11 7.91 -30.64
C GLN A 162 29.12 6.94 -31.30
N SER A 163 29.64 5.87 -31.93
CA SER A 163 28.79 4.84 -32.53
C SER A 163 27.94 4.10 -31.49
N LEU A 164 28.54 3.65 -30.37
CA LEU A 164 27.79 2.99 -29.28
C LEU A 164 26.75 3.91 -28.64
N SER A 165 27.05 5.21 -28.49
CA SER A 165 26.09 6.19 -27.98
C SER A 165 24.88 6.32 -28.90
N ASN A 166 25.10 6.35 -30.21
CA ASN A 166 24.01 6.39 -31.19
C ASN A 166 23.15 5.13 -31.13
N ASP A 167 23.77 3.95 -30.99
CA ASP A 167 23.06 2.67 -30.91
C ASP A 167 22.19 2.57 -29.64
N VAL A 168 22.74 2.96 -28.48
CA VAL A 168 22.01 2.97 -27.20
C VAL A 168 20.84 3.96 -27.26
N ASN A 169 21.05 5.15 -27.83
CA ASN A 169 19.98 6.15 -27.99
C ASN A 169 18.88 5.71 -28.99
N ALA A 170 19.24 4.90 -29.99
CA ALA A 170 18.28 4.32 -30.93
C ALA A 170 17.52 3.10 -30.34
N PHE A 171 18.06 2.46 -29.31
CA PHE A 171 17.46 1.30 -28.67
C PHE A 171 16.28 1.70 -27.76
N ARG A 172 15.06 1.62 -28.27
CA ARG A 172 13.82 1.98 -27.55
C ARG A 172 13.00 0.79 -27.05
N GLU A 173 13.48 -0.45 -27.26
CA GLU A 173 12.75 -1.65 -26.82
C GLU A 173 12.66 -1.76 -25.29
N VAL A 174 13.58 -1.12 -24.56
CA VAL A 174 13.65 -1.17 -23.11
C VAL A 174 13.84 0.24 -22.52
N ALA A 175 13.04 0.58 -21.52
CA ALA A 175 13.12 1.83 -20.79
C ALA A 175 14.38 1.86 -19.90
N HIS A 176 15.42 2.58 -20.35
CA HIS A 176 16.69 2.72 -19.64
C HIS A 176 17.03 4.20 -19.41
N THR A 177 17.81 4.50 -18.35
CA THR A 177 18.17 5.87 -17.91
C THR A 177 19.68 6.14 -18.05
N LEU A 178 20.28 5.56 -19.09
CA LEU A 178 21.68 5.83 -19.42
C LEU A 178 21.85 7.23 -20.03
N PRO A 179 23.00 7.89 -19.82
CA PRO A 179 23.24 9.23 -20.36
C PRO A 179 23.25 9.19 -21.90
N PRO A 180 22.55 10.12 -22.57
CA PRO A 180 22.49 10.16 -24.03
C PRO A 180 23.80 10.66 -24.66
N SER A 181 24.68 11.29 -23.87
CA SER A 181 25.96 11.80 -24.33
C SER A 181 27.05 10.73 -24.31
N LYS A 182 27.92 10.77 -25.33
CA LYS A 182 29.06 9.84 -25.47
C LYS A 182 29.94 9.77 -24.21
N ASP A 183 30.24 10.91 -23.60
CA ASP A 183 31.15 10.98 -22.45
C ASP A 183 30.46 10.51 -21.16
N GLY A 184 29.16 10.77 -21.03
CA GLY A 184 28.35 10.26 -19.94
C GLY A 184 28.22 8.73 -19.98
N LEU A 185 27.94 8.18 -21.17
CA LEU A 185 27.89 6.74 -21.40
C LEU A 185 29.26 6.10 -21.15
N ARG A 186 30.34 6.67 -21.70
CA ARG A 186 31.72 6.22 -21.47
C ARG A 186 32.07 6.17 -19.99
N ARG A 187 31.76 7.22 -19.23
CA ARG A 187 32.04 7.29 -17.79
C ARG A 187 31.30 6.19 -17.02
N LYS A 188 29.99 6.02 -17.26
CA LYS A 188 29.19 4.98 -16.59
C LYS A 188 29.64 3.58 -17.00
N ALA A 189 29.83 3.31 -18.28
CA ALA A 189 30.25 2.01 -18.78
C ALA A 189 31.66 1.61 -18.30
N THR A 190 32.59 2.57 -18.20
CA THR A 190 33.94 2.31 -17.68
C THR A 190 33.91 2.05 -16.18
N ALA A 191 33.13 2.81 -15.41
CA ALA A 191 32.96 2.57 -13.97
C ALA A 191 32.29 1.22 -13.69
N TYR A 192 31.27 0.86 -14.48
CA TYR A 192 30.59 -0.43 -14.39
C TYR A 192 31.54 -1.59 -14.75
N ALA A 193 32.29 -1.49 -15.85
CA ALA A 193 33.27 -2.50 -16.24
C ALA A 193 34.35 -2.71 -15.16
N LYS A 194 34.90 -1.62 -14.60
CA LYS A 194 35.87 -1.71 -13.49
C LYS A 194 35.26 -2.35 -12.23
N ALA A 195 34.00 -2.07 -11.93
CA ALA A 195 33.31 -2.72 -10.82
C ALA A 195 33.01 -4.20 -11.09
N MET A 196 32.87 -4.58 -12.37
CA MET A 196 32.61 -5.94 -12.82
C MET A 196 33.86 -6.82 -12.77
N GLU A 197 35.05 -6.25 -12.96
CA GLU A 197 36.35 -6.93 -12.75
C GLU A 197 36.49 -7.45 -11.31
N ASN A 198 35.97 -6.73 -10.31
CA ASN A 198 35.95 -7.21 -8.93
C ASN A 198 34.90 -8.30 -8.70
N SER A 199 33.64 -8.03 -9.09
CA SER A 199 32.51 -8.95 -8.96
C SER A 199 31.28 -8.41 -9.70
N LYS A 200 30.41 -9.30 -10.19
CA LYS A 200 29.09 -8.91 -10.72
C LYS A 200 28.27 -8.12 -9.70
N LYS A 201 28.31 -8.51 -8.41
CA LYS A 201 27.57 -7.82 -7.34
C LYS A 201 28.04 -6.38 -7.09
N SER A 202 29.34 -6.10 -7.22
CA SER A 202 29.86 -4.74 -7.09
C SER A 202 29.46 -3.87 -8.28
N ALA A 203 29.39 -4.43 -9.49
CA ALA A 203 28.88 -3.74 -10.67
C ALA A 203 27.41 -3.35 -10.50
N TYR A 204 26.57 -4.27 -10.02
CA TYR A 204 25.16 -3.98 -9.74
C TYR A 204 25.00 -2.92 -8.65
N LYS A 205 25.81 -2.97 -7.59
CA LYS A 205 25.79 -1.96 -6.51
C LYS A 205 26.20 -0.58 -7.01
N ALA A 206 27.10 -0.47 -7.99
CA ALA A 206 27.56 0.79 -8.55
C ALA A 206 26.45 1.57 -9.31
N LEU A 207 25.41 0.88 -9.76
CA LEU A 207 24.25 1.50 -10.42
C LEU A 207 23.22 2.07 -9.43
N ILE A 208 23.24 1.62 -8.17
CA ILE A 208 22.30 2.09 -7.15
C ILE A 208 22.64 3.53 -6.78
N SER A 209 21.64 4.41 -6.84
CA SER A 209 21.83 5.82 -6.50
C SER A 209 22.27 6.00 -5.04
N GLY A 210 23.36 6.74 -4.83
CA GLY A 210 23.85 7.09 -3.48
C GLY A 210 22.82 7.86 -2.64
N LYS A 211 21.84 8.54 -3.27
CA LYS A 211 20.72 9.20 -2.57
C LYS A 211 19.85 8.22 -1.78
N LEU A 212 19.75 6.97 -2.24
CA LEU A 212 19.02 5.91 -1.54
C LEU A 212 19.80 5.41 -0.31
N GLN A 213 21.12 5.60 -0.30
CA GLN A 213 22.05 5.19 0.75
C GLN A 213 22.56 6.38 1.56
N ASN A 214 21.69 7.37 1.85
CA ASN A 214 22.03 8.51 2.72
C ASN A 214 22.21 8.08 4.19
N SER A 215 23.30 7.38 4.50
CA SER A 215 23.82 7.19 5.86
C SER A 215 24.58 8.42 6.36
N ASN A 216 25.21 9.18 5.46
CA ASN A 216 26.09 10.31 5.79
C ASN A 216 25.38 11.56 6.35
N ALA A 217 24.06 11.71 6.13
CA ALA A 217 23.29 12.85 6.62
C ALA A 217 22.70 12.66 8.03
N LYS A 218 23.06 11.58 8.74
CA LYS A 218 22.57 11.34 10.10
C LYS A 218 23.29 12.25 11.09
N LYS A 219 22.55 13.20 11.65
CA LYS A 219 23.02 14.05 12.76
C LYS A 219 22.99 13.35 14.12
N VAL A 220 22.16 12.31 14.26
CA VAL A 220 22.02 11.51 15.49
C VAL A 220 22.46 10.09 15.18
N THR A 221 23.65 9.72 15.63
CA THR A 221 24.29 8.42 15.32
C THR A 221 24.56 7.58 16.56
N GLU A 222 24.76 8.21 17.72
CA GLU A 222 25.19 7.53 18.93
C GLU A 222 24.01 7.07 19.80
N LYS A 223 24.24 6.00 20.58
CA LYS A 223 23.22 5.40 21.44
C LYS A 223 22.74 6.36 22.54
N GLU A 224 23.65 7.17 23.07
CA GLU A 224 23.39 8.15 24.13
C GLU A 224 22.53 9.31 23.64
N GLN A 225 22.87 9.85 22.46
CA GLN A 225 22.08 10.85 21.75
C GLN A 225 20.63 10.37 21.52
N MET A 226 20.47 9.12 21.08
CA MET A 226 19.15 8.54 20.87
C MET A 226 18.39 8.37 22.20
N ALA A 227 19.05 7.93 23.27
CA ALA A 227 18.43 7.72 24.57
C ALA A 227 17.87 9.04 25.14
N LEU A 228 18.68 10.10 25.16
CA LEU A 228 18.25 11.42 25.62
C LEU A 228 17.05 11.94 24.83
N LEU A 229 17.13 11.86 23.49
CA LEU A 229 16.05 12.31 22.63
C LEU A 229 14.75 11.52 22.86
N ASP A 230 14.87 10.20 23.07
CA ASP A 230 13.71 9.34 23.30
C ASP A 230 13.08 9.58 24.68
N GLU A 231 13.88 9.88 25.70
CA GLU A 231 13.41 10.28 27.02
C GLU A 231 12.64 11.60 26.96
N LEU A 232 13.21 12.62 26.31
CA LEU A 232 12.55 13.92 26.11
C LEU A 232 11.23 13.78 25.33
N ILE A 233 11.21 12.93 24.29
CA ILE A 233 9.99 12.65 23.51
C ILE A 233 8.94 11.95 24.37
N SER A 234 9.34 11.03 25.24
CA SER A 234 8.45 10.18 26.04
C SER A 234 7.98 10.83 27.35
N LYS A 235 8.50 12.02 27.69
CA LYS A 235 8.16 12.74 28.90
C LYS A 235 6.66 13.01 29.01
N HIS A 236 6.09 12.74 30.19
CA HIS A 236 4.66 12.88 30.49
C HIS A 236 4.13 14.32 30.34
N THR A 237 5.01 15.33 30.40
CA THR A 237 4.65 16.74 30.19
C THR A 237 4.37 17.09 28.72
N ASN A 238 4.48 16.12 27.81
CA ASN A 238 4.14 16.27 26.39
C ASN A 238 4.84 17.45 25.68
N LEU A 239 6.14 17.63 25.95
CA LEU A 239 6.95 18.70 25.36
C LEU A 239 6.75 18.82 23.84
N ASP A 240 6.73 20.06 23.37
CA ASP A 240 6.70 20.39 21.95
C ASP A 240 8.06 20.12 21.27
N ASN A 241 8.02 19.88 19.96
CA ASN A 241 9.20 19.49 19.18
C ASN A 241 10.27 20.58 19.17
N GLU A 242 9.89 21.87 19.21
CA GLU A 242 10.83 22.98 19.30
C GLU A 242 11.57 22.95 20.63
N LEU A 243 10.83 22.87 21.74
CA LEU A 243 11.41 22.83 23.08
C LEU A 243 12.31 21.60 23.29
N ILE A 244 11.92 20.43 22.77
CA ILE A 244 12.76 19.23 22.77
C ILE A 244 14.06 19.48 22.00
N SER A 245 14.00 20.14 20.84
CA SER A 245 15.18 20.44 20.04
C SER A 245 16.12 21.41 20.75
N THR A 246 15.59 22.43 21.43
CA THR A 246 16.38 23.38 22.23
C THR A 246 17.07 22.67 23.38
N ILE A 247 16.35 21.88 24.18
CA ILE A 247 16.92 21.14 25.31
C ILE A 247 18.00 20.16 24.83
N TYR A 248 17.73 19.39 23.78
CA TYR A 248 18.72 18.49 23.21
C TYR A 248 19.97 19.25 22.74
N ASN A 249 19.80 20.37 22.04
CA ASN A 249 20.92 21.14 21.50
C ASN A 249 21.80 21.73 22.60
N THR A 250 21.23 22.18 23.72
CA THR A 250 22.03 22.66 24.87
C THR A 250 22.92 21.58 25.48
N VAL A 251 22.47 20.32 25.49
CA VAL A 251 23.29 19.18 25.91
C VAL A 251 24.30 18.81 24.82
N ALA A 252 23.86 18.86 23.55
CA ALA A 252 24.69 18.53 22.41
C ALA A 252 25.91 19.46 22.31
N GLU A 253 25.76 20.76 22.54
CA GLU A 253 26.87 21.72 22.56
C GLU A 253 27.90 21.43 23.64
N ARG A 254 27.48 20.91 24.81
CA ARG A 254 28.39 20.55 25.91
C ARG A 254 29.11 19.23 25.66
N MET A 255 28.50 18.32 24.91
CA MET A 255 29.00 16.97 24.63
C MET A 255 29.65 16.86 23.24
N ASP A 256 29.82 17.98 22.52
CA ASP A 256 30.32 18.04 21.13
C ASP A 256 29.50 17.19 20.13
N TRP A 257 28.19 17.10 20.36
CA TRP A 257 27.26 16.41 19.46
C TRP A 257 26.69 17.34 18.40
N LYS A 258 26.29 16.78 17.25
CA LYS A 258 25.61 17.55 16.20
C LYS A 258 24.23 17.99 16.67
N THR A 259 23.96 19.29 16.50
CA THR A 259 22.65 19.87 16.78
C THR A 259 21.57 19.35 15.83
N ILE A 260 20.34 19.27 16.33
CA ILE A 260 19.16 18.78 15.63
C ILE A 260 18.14 19.90 15.43
N THR A 261 17.19 19.64 14.53
CA THR A 261 16.06 20.54 14.26
C THR A 261 14.78 19.93 14.83
N ALA A 262 13.75 20.75 15.04
CA ALA A 262 12.41 20.27 15.42
C ALA A 262 11.85 19.22 14.43
N MET A 263 12.19 19.33 13.14
CA MET A 263 11.82 18.33 12.12
C MET A 263 12.47 16.96 12.40
N THR A 264 13.74 16.94 12.84
CA THR A 264 14.41 15.71 13.25
C THR A 264 13.70 15.05 14.44
N VAL A 265 13.27 15.85 15.42
CA VAL A 265 12.49 15.39 16.58
C VAL A 265 11.15 14.80 16.13
N SER A 266 10.41 15.52 15.27
CA SER A 266 9.12 15.06 14.73
C SER A 266 9.25 13.72 13.99
N ASN A 267 10.25 13.58 13.12
CA ASN A 267 10.54 12.34 12.42
C ASN A 267 10.88 11.19 13.37
N ARG A 268 11.62 11.46 14.45
CA ARG A 268 11.93 10.46 15.48
C ARG A 268 10.68 10.05 16.27
N LYS A 269 9.86 11.03 16.67
CA LYS A 269 8.59 10.84 17.39
C LYS A 269 7.63 9.96 16.58
N ASN A 270 7.51 10.18 15.28
CA ASN A 270 6.69 9.34 14.40
C ASN A 270 7.22 7.91 14.31
N LYS A 271 8.55 7.73 14.16
CA LYS A 271 9.16 6.39 14.13
C LYS A 271 8.97 5.61 15.44
N LYS A 272 9.02 6.30 16.59
CA LYS A 272 8.91 5.69 17.93
C LYS A 272 7.54 5.80 18.56
N LYS A 273 6.50 6.13 17.78
CA LYS A 273 5.14 6.37 18.27
C LYS A 273 4.66 5.29 19.23
N VAL A 274 4.92 4.01 18.95
CA VAL A 274 4.50 2.90 19.84
C VAL A 274 5.15 2.96 21.22
N VAL A 275 6.45 3.26 21.28
CA VAL A 275 7.21 3.26 22.54
C VAL A 275 6.94 4.54 23.34
N SER A 276 6.93 5.70 22.66
CA SER A 276 6.77 6.99 23.33
C SER A 276 5.33 7.29 23.74
N HIS A 277 4.33 6.69 23.09
CA HIS A 277 2.92 6.98 23.37
C HIS A 277 2.49 6.54 24.78
N ALA A 278 3.08 5.48 25.34
CA ALA A 278 2.82 5.09 26.74
C ALA A 278 3.28 6.15 27.75
N GLY A 279 4.49 6.69 27.57
CA GLY A 279 5.02 7.73 28.47
C GLY A 279 4.28 9.06 28.34
N ARG A 280 3.84 9.40 27.12
CA ARG A 280 3.15 10.65 26.80
C ARG A 280 1.67 10.68 27.18
N ASN A 281 0.95 9.61 26.84
CA ASN A 281 -0.52 9.57 26.86
C ASN A 281 -1.06 8.47 27.79
N GLY A 282 -0.17 7.76 28.50
CA GLY A 282 -0.51 6.65 29.37
C GLY A 282 -0.70 5.31 28.65
N SER A 283 -0.56 4.24 29.43
CA SER A 283 -0.66 2.85 28.96
C SER A 283 -2.05 2.48 28.43
N LYS A 284 -3.12 3.07 28.99
CA LYS A 284 -4.50 2.89 28.52
C LYS A 284 -4.70 3.44 27.10
N SER A 285 -4.22 4.66 26.82
CA SER A 285 -4.30 5.26 25.49
C SER A 285 -3.49 4.48 24.46
N LEU A 286 -2.32 3.94 24.86
CA LEU A 286 -1.51 3.09 23.98
C LEU A 286 -2.29 1.84 23.53
N LYS A 287 -2.89 1.11 24.48
CA LYS A 287 -3.71 -0.07 24.19
C LYS A 287 -4.90 0.25 23.28
N ASN A 288 -5.52 1.42 23.48
CA ASN A 288 -6.75 1.79 22.77
C ASN A 288 -6.54 2.31 21.35
N ASN A 289 -5.38 2.89 21.05
CA ASN A 289 -5.17 3.67 19.82
C ASN A 289 -3.98 3.21 18.97
N VAL A 290 -3.01 2.49 19.54
CA VAL A 290 -1.73 2.19 18.87
C VAL A 290 -1.45 0.70 18.77
N LEU A 291 -1.75 -0.07 19.82
CA LEU A 291 -1.52 -1.52 19.77
C LEU A 291 -2.52 -2.22 18.84
N MET A 292 -2.08 -3.38 18.33
CA MET A 292 -2.93 -4.25 17.53
C MET A 292 -4.16 -4.66 18.34
N GLN A 293 -5.34 -4.49 17.75
CA GLN A 293 -6.61 -4.92 18.31
C GLN A 293 -7.14 -6.10 17.49
N ALA A 294 -7.60 -7.13 18.18
CA ALA A 294 -8.32 -8.22 17.54
C ALA A 294 -9.64 -7.66 16.97
N LYS A 295 -9.84 -7.79 15.66
CA LYS A 295 -11.13 -7.49 15.04
C LYS A 295 -12.12 -8.54 15.52
N ARG A 296 -13.26 -8.09 16.02
CA ARG A 296 -14.35 -8.97 16.48
C ARG A 296 -15.47 -8.95 15.47
N PHE A 297 -16.14 -10.09 15.35
CA PHE A 297 -17.32 -10.23 14.52
C PHE A 297 -18.51 -10.57 15.40
N ARG A 298 -19.68 -10.14 14.94
CA ARG A 298 -20.95 -10.49 15.55
C ARG A 298 -21.13 -12.02 15.49
N PRO A 299 -21.68 -12.66 16.54
CA PRO A 299 -22.10 -14.05 16.43
C PRO A 299 -23.11 -14.24 15.30
N LYS A 300 -23.15 -15.45 14.72
CA LYS A 300 -24.08 -15.81 13.65
C LYS A 300 -25.36 -16.47 14.14
N THR A 301 -25.42 -16.82 15.43
CA THR A 301 -26.49 -17.59 16.04
C THR A 301 -26.90 -16.97 17.36
N PRO A 302 -28.20 -16.97 17.71
CA PRO A 302 -28.68 -16.57 19.04
C PRO A 302 -28.05 -17.42 20.15
N MET A 303 -28.14 -16.96 21.40
CA MET A 303 -27.68 -17.66 22.60
C MET A 303 -26.18 -18.02 22.61
N THR A 304 -25.42 -17.52 21.65
CA THR A 304 -24.01 -17.89 21.51
C THR A 304 -23.13 -16.99 22.37
N TYR A 305 -23.45 -15.70 22.44
CA TYR A 305 -22.65 -14.74 23.17
C TYR A 305 -23.53 -13.67 23.82
N TRP A 306 -23.54 -13.68 25.15
CA TRP A 306 -24.20 -12.68 25.97
C TRP A 306 -23.18 -11.69 26.53
N THR A 307 -23.57 -10.42 26.59
CA THR A 307 -22.81 -9.38 27.29
C THR A 307 -23.70 -8.73 28.33
N LEU A 308 -23.14 -8.43 29.50
CA LEU A 308 -23.87 -7.75 30.56
C LEU A 308 -23.12 -6.51 31.04
N ASP A 309 -23.90 -5.46 31.35
CA ASP A 309 -23.38 -4.21 31.87
C ASP A 309 -24.46 -3.39 32.57
N GLY A 310 -24.03 -2.56 33.52
CA GLY A 310 -24.86 -1.58 34.20
C GLY A 310 -24.81 -0.23 33.49
N TRP A 311 -25.97 0.44 33.39
CA TRP A 311 -26.06 1.80 32.88
C TRP A 311 -26.95 2.63 33.79
N ASP A 312 -26.40 3.74 34.28
CA ASP A 312 -27.19 4.78 34.94
C ASP A 312 -27.97 5.53 33.87
N ALA A 313 -29.26 5.24 33.77
CA ALA A 313 -30.13 5.88 32.80
C ALA A 313 -30.09 7.40 33.00
N GLU A 314 -29.93 8.17 31.91
CA GLU A 314 -29.94 9.63 31.97
C GLU A 314 -31.36 10.20 32.13
N LEU A 315 -32.15 9.60 33.02
CA LEU A 315 -33.50 10.00 33.40
C LEU A 315 -33.53 10.33 34.89
N LEU A 316 -34.02 11.53 35.21
CA LEU A 316 -34.15 12.02 36.57
C LEU A 316 -35.50 11.59 37.17
N TYR A 317 -35.49 11.28 38.46
CA TYR A 317 -36.72 11.07 39.21
C TYR A 317 -36.70 11.81 40.55
N GLN A 318 -37.90 12.15 41.03
CA GLN A 318 -38.07 12.75 42.33
C GLN A 318 -38.15 11.69 43.43
N ASN A 319 -37.42 11.90 44.51
CA ASN A 319 -37.46 11.05 45.70
C ASN A 319 -37.67 11.91 46.94
N THR A 320 -38.62 11.54 47.80
CA THR A 320 -38.85 12.21 49.07
C THR A 320 -38.35 11.34 50.20
N SER A 321 -37.29 11.80 50.86
CA SER A 321 -36.71 11.15 52.05
C SER A 321 -36.86 12.03 53.28
N THR A 322 -36.98 11.41 54.45
CA THR A 322 -36.92 12.12 55.73
C THR A 322 -35.46 12.28 56.11
N ASN A 323 -35.01 13.51 56.35
CA ASN A 323 -33.65 13.79 56.82
C ASN A 323 -33.52 13.44 58.32
N ASP A 324 -32.30 13.35 58.84
CA ASP A 324 -32.00 13.00 60.24
C ASP A 324 -32.67 13.93 61.28
N LYS A 325 -33.13 15.10 60.82
CA LYS A 325 -33.87 16.10 61.62
C LYS A 325 -35.40 15.96 61.53
N GLY A 326 -35.92 14.89 60.92
CA GLY A 326 -37.36 14.64 60.77
C GLY A 326 -38.07 15.44 59.67
N HIS A 327 -37.34 16.25 58.89
CA HIS A 327 -37.92 17.07 57.82
C HIS A 327 -38.00 16.28 56.51
N ARG A 328 -39.12 16.41 55.78
CA ARG A 328 -39.27 15.84 54.44
C ARG A 328 -38.46 16.66 53.44
N VAL A 329 -37.50 16.02 52.79
CA VAL A 329 -36.67 16.63 51.74
C VAL A 329 -36.90 15.88 50.43
N THR A 330 -37.22 16.61 49.36
CA THR A 330 -37.39 16.03 48.02
C THR A 330 -36.18 16.33 47.16
N SER A 331 -35.48 15.29 46.70
CA SER A 331 -34.41 15.38 45.70
C SER A 331 -34.97 15.12 44.30
N TYR A 332 -34.45 15.83 43.30
CA TYR A 332 -34.91 15.76 41.89
C TYR A 332 -33.80 15.33 40.92
N HIS A 333 -32.65 14.89 41.45
CA HIS A 333 -31.44 14.58 40.69
C HIS A 333 -31.03 13.10 40.77
N ASN A 334 -31.93 12.25 41.27
CA ASN A 334 -31.65 10.82 41.41
C ASN A 334 -31.77 10.14 40.04
N ARG A 335 -30.97 9.09 39.82
CA ARG A 335 -30.99 8.25 38.62
C ARG A 335 -31.15 6.79 39.02
N LEU A 336 -31.73 6.01 38.11
CA LEU A 336 -31.82 4.55 38.26
C LEU A 336 -30.72 3.89 37.43
N THR A 337 -30.18 2.81 37.97
CA THR A 337 -29.26 1.93 37.25
C THR A 337 -30.04 0.78 36.66
N VAL A 338 -29.87 0.55 35.37
CA VAL A 338 -30.41 -0.60 34.66
C VAL A 338 -29.26 -1.54 34.32
N VAL A 339 -29.33 -2.78 34.82
CA VAL A 339 -28.44 -3.85 34.38
C VAL A 339 -29.13 -4.58 33.24
N VAL A 340 -28.50 -4.62 32.07
CA VAL A 340 -29.03 -5.29 30.89
C VAL A 340 -28.13 -6.44 30.49
N ILE A 341 -28.75 -7.57 30.15
CA ILE A 341 -28.13 -8.72 29.51
C ILE A 341 -28.58 -8.72 28.07
N LEU A 342 -27.60 -8.61 27.17
CA LEU A 342 -27.83 -8.46 25.75
C LEU A 342 -27.35 -9.71 25.01
N ASP A 343 -28.23 -10.30 24.21
CA ASP A 343 -27.82 -11.23 23.16
C ASP A 343 -27.25 -10.44 21.99
N THR A 344 -25.95 -10.61 21.76
CA THR A 344 -25.22 -9.84 20.76
C THR A 344 -25.53 -10.26 19.32
N PHE A 345 -26.21 -11.39 19.06
CA PHE A 345 -26.60 -11.81 17.70
C PHE A 345 -27.51 -10.80 17.00
N ASN A 346 -28.49 -10.25 17.73
CA ASN A 346 -29.46 -9.26 17.21
C ASN A 346 -29.61 -8.04 18.13
N ASN A 347 -28.82 -7.91 19.20
CA ASN A 347 -28.92 -6.86 20.23
C ASN A 347 -30.27 -6.94 20.95
N TYR A 348 -30.72 -8.17 21.20
CA TYR A 348 -31.96 -8.40 21.93
C TYR A 348 -31.69 -8.38 23.44
N PRO A 349 -32.39 -7.54 24.22
CA PRO A 349 -32.28 -7.54 25.67
C PRO A 349 -32.96 -8.80 26.22
N ILE A 350 -32.20 -9.86 26.41
CA ILE A 350 -32.73 -11.15 26.89
C ILE A 350 -33.14 -11.07 28.36
N GLY A 351 -32.53 -10.18 29.15
CA GLY A 351 -33.01 -9.88 30.49
C GLY A 351 -32.49 -8.56 31.02
N PHE A 352 -33.16 -8.03 32.03
CA PHE A 352 -32.79 -6.79 32.68
C PHE A 352 -33.27 -6.73 34.13
N ALA A 353 -32.66 -5.85 34.91
CA ALA A 353 -33.17 -5.47 36.23
C ALA A 353 -32.87 -3.98 36.48
N ILE A 354 -33.80 -3.31 37.16
CA ILE A 354 -33.72 -1.88 37.47
C ILE A 354 -33.57 -1.70 38.98
N GLY A 355 -32.59 -0.91 39.39
CA GLY A 355 -32.31 -0.61 40.80
C GLY A 355 -31.79 0.80 41.00
N THR A 356 -31.49 1.16 42.24
CA THR A 356 -30.97 2.50 42.56
C THR A 356 -29.46 2.62 42.33
N HIS A 357 -28.74 1.50 42.38
CA HIS A 357 -27.30 1.43 42.15
C HIS A 357 -26.92 0.01 41.69
N GLU A 358 -25.78 -0.12 41.01
CA GLU A 358 -25.25 -1.41 40.60
C GLU A 358 -24.83 -2.24 41.83
N THR A 359 -25.61 -3.28 42.15
CA THR A 359 -25.31 -4.23 43.22
C THR A 359 -25.18 -5.65 42.69
N PRO A 360 -24.43 -6.54 43.36
CA PRO A 360 -24.40 -7.96 43.01
C PRO A 360 -25.80 -8.61 43.01
N ALA A 361 -26.70 -8.15 43.88
CA ALA A 361 -28.08 -8.61 43.92
C ALA A 361 -28.85 -8.23 42.64
N LEU A 362 -28.70 -7.00 42.16
CA LEU A 362 -29.34 -6.51 40.94
C LEU A 362 -28.87 -7.29 39.71
N ILE A 363 -27.56 -7.57 39.62
CA ILE A 363 -27.00 -8.39 38.53
C ILE A 363 -27.57 -9.81 38.58
N LYS A 364 -27.71 -10.40 39.77
CA LYS A 364 -28.33 -11.72 39.93
C LYS A 364 -29.79 -11.72 39.48
N GLN A 365 -30.56 -10.68 39.81
CA GLN A 365 -31.94 -10.53 39.36
C GLN A 365 -32.03 -10.42 37.83
N ALA A 366 -31.15 -9.65 37.19
CA ALA A 366 -31.10 -9.54 35.73
C ALA A 366 -30.80 -10.91 35.08
N LEU A 367 -29.87 -11.69 35.64
CA LEU A 367 -29.55 -13.04 35.16
C LEU A 367 -30.72 -14.00 35.33
N GLN A 368 -31.42 -13.95 36.47
CA GLN A 368 -32.61 -14.76 36.70
C GLN A 368 -33.73 -14.40 35.71
N ASN A 369 -33.94 -13.11 35.47
CA ASN A 369 -34.90 -12.63 34.47
C ASN A 369 -34.52 -13.13 33.06
N ALA A 370 -33.24 -13.07 32.68
CA ALA A 370 -32.77 -13.58 31.39
C ALA A 370 -33.03 -15.08 31.21
N MET A 371 -32.80 -15.89 32.25
CA MET A 371 -33.05 -17.33 32.18
C MET A 371 -34.54 -17.67 32.15
N GLN A 372 -35.37 -16.93 32.89
CA GLN A 372 -36.83 -17.07 32.85
C GLN A 372 -37.38 -16.68 31.47
N HIS A 373 -36.96 -15.55 30.94
CA HIS A 373 -37.38 -15.07 29.63
C HIS A 373 -36.90 -15.99 28.50
N SER A 374 -35.69 -16.54 28.59
CA SER A 374 -35.21 -17.60 27.68
C SER A 374 -36.16 -18.80 27.65
N ARG A 375 -36.65 -19.25 28.83
CA ARG A 375 -37.65 -20.31 28.92
C ARG A 375 -38.99 -19.92 28.31
N GLU A 376 -39.44 -18.68 28.50
CA GLU A 376 -40.68 -18.19 27.88
C GLU A 376 -40.60 -18.17 26.35
N LEU A 377 -39.44 -17.78 25.80
CA LEU A 377 -39.22 -17.70 24.35
C LEU A 377 -39.06 -19.06 23.68
N PHE A 378 -38.38 -20.00 24.34
CA PHE A 378 -37.97 -21.27 23.73
C PHE A 378 -38.66 -22.51 24.33
N GLY A 379 -39.51 -22.34 25.33
CA GLY A 379 -40.23 -23.40 26.05
C GLY A 379 -39.42 -24.12 27.13
N GLU A 380 -38.09 -24.06 27.06
CA GLU A 380 -37.15 -24.76 27.95
C GLU A 380 -35.99 -23.84 28.38
N TYR A 381 -35.27 -24.22 29.43
CA TYR A 381 -34.09 -23.46 29.85
C TYR A 381 -32.90 -23.70 28.93
N TYR A 382 -32.45 -22.65 28.25
CA TYR A 382 -31.25 -22.69 27.42
C TYR A 382 -30.10 -21.90 28.05
N MET A 383 -28.93 -22.55 28.08
CA MET A 383 -27.68 -21.99 28.58
C MET A 383 -26.96 -21.24 27.44
N PRO A 384 -26.53 -19.98 27.61
CA PRO A 384 -25.72 -19.31 26.62
C PRO A 384 -24.33 -19.96 26.51
N PHE A 385 -23.76 -19.99 25.31
CA PHE A 385 -22.46 -20.63 25.09
C PHE A 385 -21.30 -19.86 25.73
N GLU A 386 -21.27 -18.54 25.61
CA GLU A 386 -20.28 -17.65 26.23
C GLU A 386 -20.94 -16.41 26.84
N MET A 387 -20.39 -15.93 27.95
CA MET A 387 -20.81 -14.67 28.58
C MET A 387 -19.62 -13.77 28.89
N GLN A 388 -19.74 -12.50 28.52
CA GLN A 388 -18.82 -11.42 28.92
C GLN A 388 -19.47 -10.49 29.93
N MET A 389 -18.68 -10.10 30.92
CA MET A 389 -19.04 -9.22 32.01
C MET A 389 -17.85 -8.36 32.43
N ASP A 390 -18.15 -7.28 33.14
CA ASP A 390 -17.12 -6.50 33.82
C ASP A 390 -16.51 -7.28 35.00
N ASN A 391 -15.33 -6.84 35.43
CA ASN A 391 -14.68 -7.30 36.66
C ASN A 391 -15.31 -6.70 37.93
N TYR A 392 -16.35 -5.88 37.81
CA TYR A 392 -17.06 -5.32 38.96
C TYR A 392 -17.59 -6.45 39.86
N ALA A 393 -17.23 -6.41 41.15
CA ALA A 393 -17.60 -7.41 42.16
C ALA A 393 -17.40 -8.89 41.75
N PHE A 394 -16.45 -9.19 40.83
CA PHE A 394 -16.28 -10.52 40.25
C PHE A 394 -16.13 -11.64 41.27
N LYS A 395 -15.44 -11.38 42.40
CA LYS A 395 -15.26 -12.38 43.47
C LYS A 395 -16.58 -12.89 44.04
N THR A 396 -17.58 -12.02 44.19
CA THR A 396 -18.89 -12.34 44.77
C THR A 396 -19.82 -12.98 43.73
N LEU A 397 -19.69 -12.60 42.46
CA LEU A 397 -20.60 -13.03 41.38
C LEU A 397 -20.12 -14.25 40.60
N LYS A 398 -18.87 -14.69 40.81
CA LYS A 398 -18.26 -15.81 40.07
C LYS A 398 -19.07 -17.12 40.15
N SER A 399 -19.69 -17.41 41.29
CA SER A 399 -20.54 -18.60 41.46
C SER A 399 -21.78 -18.49 40.57
N THR A 400 -22.53 -17.38 40.67
CA THR A 400 -23.72 -17.11 39.86
C THR A 400 -23.42 -17.18 38.36
N TYR A 401 -22.31 -16.60 37.91
CA TYR A 401 -21.96 -16.65 36.48
C TYR A 401 -21.67 -18.08 35.98
N LYS A 402 -21.04 -18.92 36.81
CA LYS A 402 -20.74 -20.32 36.47
C LYS A 402 -21.99 -21.20 36.41
N GLU A 403 -23.03 -20.83 37.15
CA GLU A 403 -24.33 -21.50 37.06
C GLU A 403 -25.04 -21.17 35.74
N VAL A 404 -24.85 -19.95 35.21
CA VAL A 404 -25.47 -19.48 33.96
C VAL A 404 -24.72 -19.94 32.73
N THR A 405 -23.38 -20.01 32.75
CA THR A 405 -22.61 -20.54 31.61
C THR A 405 -21.28 -21.14 32.03
N ARG A 406 -20.81 -22.09 31.23
CA ARG A 406 -19.49 -22.71 31.40
C ARG A 406 -18.35 -21.80 30.94
N ASN A 407 -18.58 -20.98 29.91
CA ASN A 407 -17.53 -20.13 29.33
C ASN A 407 -17.73 -18.67 29.72
N ILE A 408 -16.82 -18.19 30.57
CA ILE A 408 -16.86 -16.85 31.15
C ILE A 408 -15.62 -16.10 30.70
N THR A 409 -15.81 -14.99 30.01
CA THR A 409 -14.71 -14.14 29.50
C THR A 409 -14.72 -12.78 30.22
N PRO A 410 -14.03 -12.64 31.37
CA PRO A 410 -13.97 -11.37 32.10
C PRO A 410 -13.25 -10.31 31.27
N ALA A 411 -13.84 -9.12 31.17
CA ALA A 411 -13.17 -7.99 30.53
C ALA A 411 -11.92 -7.60 31.35
N SER A 412 -10.80 -7.33 30.69
CA SER A 412 -9.62 -6.81 31.41
C SER A 412 -9.93 -5.44 32.04
N VAL A 413 -9.47 -5.22 33.26
CA VAL A 413 -9.67 -3.94 33.99
C VAL A 413 -9.22 -2.75 33.12
N GLY A 414 -10.14 -1.82 32.86
CA GLY A 414 -9.87 -0.61 32.08
C GLY A 414 -9.95 -0.76 30.55
N ASN A 415 -10.54 -1.83 30.02
CA ASN A 415 -10.79 -2.00 28.58
C ASN A 415 -12.26 -1.74 28.22
N ALA A 416 -12.67 -0.47 28.18
CA ALA A 416 -14.05 -0.05 27.86
C ALA A 416 -14.53 -0.57 26.49
N LYS A 417 -13.64 -0.59 25.47
CA LYS A 417 -13.96 -1.05 24.11
C LYS A 417 -14.28 -2.55 24.00
N ALA A 418 -14.13 -3.33 25.06
CA ALA A 418 -14.44 -4.75 25.01
C ALA A 418 -15.95 -5.02 24.86
N LYS A 419 -16.82 -4.14 25.36
CA LYS A 419 -18.25 -4.46 25.50
C LYS A 419 -19.05 -3.98 24.30
N VAL A 420 -19.85 -4.89 23.73
CA VAL A 420 -20.75 -4.61 22.59
C VAL A 420 -22.02 -3.84 23.03
N ILE A 421 -22.26 -3.76 24.33
CA ILE A 421 -23.47 -3.18 24.93
C ILE A 421 -23.45 -1.64 25.02
N GLU A 422 -22.29 -0.98 25.03
CA GLU A 422 -22.20 0.48 25.06
C GLU A 422 -22.90 1.15 23.86
N PRO A 423 -22.72 0.69 22.59
CA PRO A 423 -23.54 1.16 21.46
C PRO A 423 -25.05 0.97 21.65
N TYR A 424 -25.47 -0.09 22.36
CA TYR A 424 -26.88 -0.38 22.62
C TYR A 424 -27.47 0.65 23.61
N PHE A 425 -26.79 0.95 24.72
CA PHE A 425 -27.23 2.03 25.63
C PHE A 425 -27.29 3.39 24.93
N ASN A 426 -26.29 3.70 24.11
CA ASN A 426 -26.31 4.92 23.30
C ASN A 426 -27.51 4.97 22.34
N HIS A 427 -27.92 3.84 21.76
CA HIS A 427 -29.10 3.76 20.92
C HIS A 427 -30.38 4.03 21.71
N ILE A 428 -30.55 3.38 22.87
CA ILE A 428 -31.71 3.59 23.75
C ILE A 428 -31.80 5.05 24.19
N ASN A 429 -30.70 5.61 24.69
CA ASN A 429 -30.66 6.98 25.20
C ASN A 429 -31.08 7.98 24.11
N LYS A 430 -30.50 7.87 22.91
CA LYS A 430 -30.78 8.78 21.80
C LYS A 430 -32.19 8.64 21.24
N LYS A 431 -32.72 7.41 21.17
CA LYS A 431 -33.99 7.12 20.50
C LYS A 431 -35.20 7.29 21.41
N TYR A 432 -35.07 6.94 22.70
CA TYR A 432 -36.19 6.90 23.63
C TYR A 432 -36.01 7.91 24.77
N CYS A 433 -34.92 7.85 25.55
CA CYS A 433 -34.77 8.67 26.75
C CYS A 433 -34.77 10.17 26.45
N LYS A 434 -34.14 10.59 25.35
CA LYS A 434 -34.09 12.01 24.94
C LYS A 434 -35.46 12.63 24.65
N LEU A 435 -36.50 11.82 24.38
CA LEU A 435 -37.86 12.30 24.15
C LEU A 435 -38.60 12.62 25.46
N LEU A 436 -38.07 12.20 26.61
CA LEU A 436 -38.70 12.36 27.90
C LEU A 436 -38.27 13.68 28.57
N ASN A 437 -39.23 14.33 29.23
CA ASN A 437 -39.02 15.65 29.86
C ASN A 437 -38.05 15.62 31.05
N ASN A 438 -37.79 14.44 31.62
CA ASN A 438 -36.87 14.24 32.74
C ASN A 438 -35.46 13.81 32.30
N TRP A 439 -35.13 13.91 31.01
CA TRP A 439 -33.81 13.56 30.50
C TRP A 439 -32.71 14.50 31.00
N SER A 440 -31.67 13.96 31.66
CA SER A 440 -30.63 14.76 32.33
C SER A 440 -29.50 15.25 31.43
N GLY A 441 -29.45 14.80 30.17
CA GLY A 441 -28.29 15.04 29.33
C GLY A 441 -27.15 14.07 29.56
N HIS A 442 -26.08 14.21 28.75
CA HIS A 442 -24.87 13.40 28.88
C HIS A 442 -23.99 13.90 30.04
N ASN A 443 -23.14 13.05 30.61
CA ASN A 443 -22.20 13.46 31.65
C ASN A 443 -21.38 14.69 31.23
N VAL A 444 -21.18 15.63 32.15
CA VAL A 444 -20.53 16.94 31.89
C VAL A 444 -19.12 16.78 31.28
N ASP A 445 -18.40 15.72 31.68
CA ASP A 445 -17.07 15.38 31.17
C ASP A 445 -17.05 14.93 29.69
N SER A 446 -18.21 14.62 29.11
CA SER A 446 -18.32 14.18 27.71
C SER A 446 -18.14 15.29 26.69
N GLY A 447 -18.17 16.57 27.11
CA GLY A 447 -18.04 17.73 26.22
C GLY A 447 -19.15 17.85 25.16
N SER A 448 -20.26 17.14 25.34
CA SER A 448 -21.37 17.14 24.38
C SER A 448 -22.04 18.50 24.35
N LYS A 449 -22.21 19.08 23.14
CA LYS A 449 -22.93 20.34 22.92
C LYS A 449 -24.45 20.18 22.98
N ASN A 450 -24.97 18.95 22.98
CA ASN A 450 -26.40 18.64 22.93
C ASN A 450 -26.94 18.34 24.33
N GLN A 451 -26.77 19.27 25.26
CA GLN A 451 -27.29 19.17 26.63
C GLN A 451 -28.70 19.77 26.73
N PRO A 452 -29.53 19.29 27.68
CA PRO A 452 -30.80 19.94 27.97
C PRO A 452 -30.56 21.34 28.56
N ASN A 453 -31.55 22.24 28.44
CA ASN A 453 -31.47 23.57 29.03
C ASN A 453 -31.69 23.47 30.55
N ASP A 454 -30.64 23.70 31.34
CA ASP A 454 -30.65 23.60 32.80
C ASP A 454 -31.67 24.54 33.48
N GLU A 455 -31.90 25.74 32.93
CA GLU A 455 -32.90 26.67 33.47
C GLU A 455 -34.33 26.13 33.29
N TYR A 456 -34.60 25.53 32.14
CA TYR A 456 -35.89 24.93 31.84
C TYR A 456 -36.11 23.66 32.66
N MET A 457 -35.08 22.81 32.77
CA MET A 457 -35.11 21.60 33.62
C MET A 457 -35.42 21.94 35.08
N ASN A 458 -34.84 23.01 35.60
CA ASN A 458 -35.14 23.49 36.95
C ASN A 458 -36.58 23.98 37.14
N LYS A 459 -37.22 24.51 36.09
CA LYS A 459 -38.64 24.91 36.12
C LYS A 459 -39.57 23.70 36.13
N ILE A 460 -39.26 22.67 35.33
CA ILE A 460 -40.13 21.49 35.19
C ILE A 460 -39.84 20.36 36.19
N LYS A 461 -38.81 20.49 37.06
CA LYS A 461 -38.40 19.41 37.98
C LYS A 461 -39.50 18.82 38.87
N LYS A 462 -40.52 19.62 39.21
CA LYS A 462 -41.69 19.17 39.98
C LYS A 462 -42.62 18.23 39.21
N GLN A 463 -42.50 18.20 37.88
CA GLN A 463 -43.23 17.32 36.97
C GLN A 463 -42.46 16.02 36.70
N PHE A 464 -41.24 15.86 37.21
CA PHE A 464 -40.49 14.62 37.05
C PHE A 464 -41.25 13.48 37.73
N PRO A 465 -41.20 12.27 37.15
CA PRO A 465 -41.84 11.11 37.75
C PRO A 465 -41.20 10.78 39.10
N ASP A 466 -41.96 10.10 39.95
CA ASP A 466 -41.40 9.41 41.11
C ASP A 466 -40.61 8.17 40.67
N GLN A 467 -40.02 7.45 41.63
CA GLN A 467 -39.20 6.27 41.32
C GLN A 467 -39.96 5.22 40.49
N LEU A 468 -41.21 4.95 40.84
CA LEU A 468 -42.04 3.96 40.12
C LEU A 468 -42.43 4.44 38.73
N GLY A 469 -42.72 5.73 38.56
CA GLY A 469 -42.96 6.34 37.26
C GLY A 469 -41.72 6.25 36.36
N CYS A 470 -40.53 6.46 36.91
CA CYS A 470 -39.27 6.35 36.17
C CYS A 470 -38.96 4.89 35.78
N ILE A 471 -39.33 3.89 36.61
CA ILE A 471 -39.20 2.46 36.26
C ILE A 471 -40.14 2.06 35.11
N LYS A 472 -41.31 2.70 35.00
CA LYS A 472 -42.28 2.43 33.93
C LYS A 472 -41.90 3.08 32.59
N GLN A 473 -41.12 4.16 32.63
CA GLN A 473 -40.55 4.82 31.46
C GLN A 473 -39.41 3.98 30.89
#